data_AF-A0A957NNL1-F1
#
_entry.id   AF-A0A957NNL1-F1
#
_cell.length_a   1.000
_cell.length_b   1.000
_cell.length_c   1.000
_cell.angle_alpha   90.00
_cell.angle_beta   90.00
_cell.angle_gamma   90.00
#
_symmetry.space_group_name_H-M   'P 1'
#
loop_
_entity.id
_entity.type
_entity.pdbx_description
1 polymer ?
#
loop_
_entity_poly.entity_id
_entity_poly.type
_entity_poly.pdbx_seq_one_letter_code
_entity_poly.pdbx_strand_id
1 'polypeptide(L)'
;MVNIVQKARGDSPNRPYRLSFKEMGEFRRNQMNTIAELTMRLGRVAHVSVLGIPIYFISEPEIIREILIRHANEIEKDRFTMHMFKRFLGEALLTAEGEAWQQQRKLIQPIFHAAYIHDFAMVFVEQAQEMCNRWRVGETIQLEREMMALTVRIICRTMFSADIDGQIDKMEELLKALIAEAQSQLTLGLTIPNWFPLPTYRRQNRAIQGLHELLLTIIHKR
;
A
#
# COMPACT_ATOMS: atom_id res chain seq x y z
N MET A 1 10.08 -20.64 -10.58
CA MET A 1 10.68 -20.02 -9.36
C MET A 1 12.17 -20.32 -9.12
N VAL A 2 12.65 -21.58 -9.09
CA VAL A 2 14.07 -21.92 -8.80
C VAL A 2 15.06 -21.26 -9.76
N ASN A 3 14.74 -21.19 -11.06
CA ASN A 3 15.62 -20.57 -12.07
C ASN A 3 15.73 -19.04 -11.93
N ILE A 4 14.68 -18.33 -11.53
CA ILE A 4 14.73 -16.86 -11.35
C ILE A 4 15.54 -16.51 -10.11
N VAL A 5 15.34 -17.27 -9.02
CA VAL A 5 16.14 -17.10 -7.80
C VAL A 5 17.59 -17.51 -8.04
N GLN A 6 17.88 -18.54 -8.85
CA GLN A 6 19.25 -18.90 -9.25
C GLN A 6 19.90 -17.84 -10.17
N LYS A 7 19.16 -17.30 -11.13
CA LYS A 7 19.62 -16.23 -12.03
C LYS A 7 19.80 -14.92 -11.27
N ALA A 8 18.95 -14.66 -10.27
CA ALA A 8 19.08 -13.53 -9.36
C ALA A 8 20.21 -13.72 -8.34
N ARG A 9 20.50 -14.96 -7.93
CA ARG A 9 21.55 -15.27 -6.96
C ARG A 9 22.91 -14.79 -7.41
N GLY A 10 23.31 -14.93 -8.68
CA GLY A 10 24.68 -14.58 -9.10
C GLY A 10 25.74 -15.12 -8.10
N ASP A 11 26.68 -14.28 -7.68
CA ASP A 11 27.70 -14.55 -6.64
C ASP A 11 27.19 -14.46 -5.18
N SER A 12 25.88 -14.21 -4.98
CA SER A 12 25.31 -14.03 -3.64
C SER A 12 25.37 -15.34 -2.83
N PRO A 13 25.92 -15.32 -1.61
CA PRO A 13 26.19 -16.53 -0.83
C PRO A 13 24.92 -17.37 -0.61
N ASN A 14 25.07 -18.69 -0.66
CA ASN A 14 23.94 -19.65 -0.55
C ASN A 14 23.22 -19.58 0.82
N ARG A 15 23.79 -18.89 1.80
CA ARG A 15 23.18 -18.66 3.12
C ARG A 15 22.69 -17.21 3.22
N PRO A 16 21.45 -16.99 3.70
CA PRO A 16 20.94 -15.64 3.87
C PRO A 16 21.76 -14.89 4.92
N TYR A 17 22.10 -13.64 4.62
CA TYR A 17 22.70 -12.72 5.58
C TYR A 17 21.70 -12.46 6.71
N ARG A 18 22.07 -12.76 7.96
CA ARG A 18 21.20 -12.49 9.12
C ARG A 18 21.43 -11.06 9.58
N LEU A 19 20.35 -10.28 9.65
CA LEU A 19 20.41 -8.93 10.19
C LEU A 19 20.88 -8.95 11.65
N SER A 20 21.83 -8.06 11.98
CA SER A 20 22.20 -7.78 13.36
C SER A 20 21.06 -7.08 14.11
N PHE A 21 21.09 -7.08 15.45
CA PHE A 21 20.11 -6.35 16.25
C PHE A 21 20.03 -4.85 15.92
N LYS A 22 21.18 -4.25 15.58
CA LYS A 22 21.24 -2.85 15.13
C LYS A 22 20.52 -2.67 13.80
N GLU A 23 20.81 -3.51 12.82
CA GLU A 23 20.17 -3.46 11.49
C GLU A 23 18.68 -3.77 11.56
N MET A 24 18.23 -4.66 12.46
CA MET A 24 16.79 -4.86 12.71
C MET A 24 16.13 -3.61 13.28
N GLY A 25 16.82 -2.92 14.21
CA GLY A 25 16.35 -1.66 14.78
C GLY A 25 16.34 -0.49 13.79
N GLU A 26 17.29 -0.45 12.86
CA GLU A 26 17.34 0.52 11.75
C GLU A 26 16.30 0.18 10.67
N PHE A 27 16.15 -1.11 10.32
CA PHE A 27 15.13 -1.57 9.38
C PHE A 27 13.74 -1.12 9.83
N ARG A 28 13.44 -1.23 11.13
CA ARG A 28 12.19 -0.71 11.71
C ARG A 28 12.01 0.80 11.56
N ARG A 29 13.08 1.58 11.72
CA ARG A 29 13.00 3.06 11.70
C ARG A 29 13.03 3.62 10.28
N ASN A 30 13.81 3.01 9.40
CA ASN A 30 14.03 3.43 8.03
C ASN A 30 14.33 2.21 7.14
N GLN A 31 13.26 1.56 6.68
CA GLN A 31 13.33 0.39 5.80
C GLN A 31 14.09 0.70 4.51
N MET A 32 13.78 1.84 3.87
CA MET A 32 14.35 2.21 2.57
C MET A 32 15.87 2.39 2.64
N ASN A 33 16.36 3.11 3.65
CA ASN A 33 17.80 3.30 3.82
C ASN A 33 18.49 1.97 4.14
N THR A 34 17.89 1.14 4.99
CA THR A 34 18.45 -0.17 5.33
C THR A 34 18.53 -1.08 4.10
N ILE A 35 17.48 -1.12 3.26
CA ILE A 35 17.48 -1.89 2.01
C ILE A 35 18.58 -1.39 1.07
N ALA A 36 18.73 -0.07 0.92
CA ALA A 36 19.76 0.54 0.08
C ALA A 36 21.18 0.21 0.58
N GLU A 37 21.44 0.33 1.88
CA GLU A 37 22.73 -0.04 2.48
C GLU A 37 23.05 -1.53 2.30
N LEU A 38 22.04 -2.40 2.49
CA LEU A 38 22.21 -3.83 2.31
C LEU A 38 22.50 -4.20 0.85
N THR A 39 21.84 -3.58 -0.14
CA THR A 39 22.10 -3.86 -1.56
C THR A 39 23.41 -3.24 -2.03
N MET A 40 23.85 -2.11 -1.47
CA MET A 40 25.19 -1.58 -1.73
C MET A 40 26.30 -2.48 -1.17
N ARG A 41 26.09 -3.08 0.02
CA ARG A 41 27.10 -3.88 0.71
C ARG A 41 27.15 -5.34 0.26
N LEU A 42 25.99 -5.96 0.04
CA LEU A 42 25.85 -7.39 -0.29
C LEU A 42 25.70 -7.64 -1.80
N GLY A 43 25.63 -6.56 -2.59
CA GLY A 43 25.41 -6.60 -4.03
C GLY A 43 23.95 -6.33 -4.42
N ARG A 44 23.74 -6.08 -5.72
CA ARG A 44 22.43 -5.71 -6.29
C ARG A 44 21.33 -6.76 -6.10
N VAL A 45 21.70 -7.98 -5.69
CA VAL A 45 20.78 -8.98 -5.17
C VAL A 45 21.26 -9.44 -3.80
N ALA A 46 20.61 -8.92 -2.77
CA ALA A 46 20.92 -9.24 -1.38
C ALA A 46 19.95 -10.30 -0.85
N HIS A 47 20.48 -11.47 -0.50
CA HIS A 47 19.74 -12.54 0.17
C HIS A 47 19.86 -12.37 1.69
N VAL A 48 18.78 -12.00 2.35
CA VAL A 48 18.74 -11.60 3.76
C VAL A 48 17.72 -12.45 4.52
N SER A 49 17.98 -12.74 5.79
CA SER A 49 16.99 -13.34 6.70
C SER A 49 16.52 -12.28 7.69
N VAL A 50 15.24 -11.95 7.60
CA VAL A 50 14.55 -11.02 8.51
C VAL A 50 13.66 -11.86 9.41
N LEU A 51 13.97 -11.92 10.72
CA LEU A 51 13.21 -12.71 11.71
C LEU A 51 13.03 -14.20 11.30
N GLY A 52 14.02 -14.78 10.62
CA GLY A 52 13.98 -16.17 10.14
C GLY A 52 13.30 -16.35 8.78
N ILE A 53 12.69 -15.31 8.22
CA ILE A 53 12.09 -15.31 6.88
C ILE A 53 13.15 -14.95 5.85
N PRO A 54 13.43 -15.79 4.84
CA PRO A 54 14.34 -15.46 3.76
C PRO A 54 13.70 -14.45 2.79
N ILE A 55 14.38 -13.34 2.55
CA ILE A 55 13.95 -12.24 1.68
C ILE A 55 15.07 -11.93 0.70
N TYR A 56 14.71 -11.66 -0.56
CA TYR A 56 15.63 -11.15 -1.56
C TYR A 56 15.32 -9.68 -1.83
N PHE A 57 16.30 -8.79 -1.58
CA PHE A 57 16.25 -7.42 -2.06
C PHE A 57 16.93 -7.36 -3.42
N ILE A 58 16.16 -6.96 -4.43
CA ILE A 58 16.59 -6.97 -5.83
C ILE A 58 16.58 -5.53 -6.35
N SER A 59 17.76 -5.05 -6.73
CA SER A 59 17.98 -3.72 -7.31
C SER A 59 18.56 -3.78 -8.73
N GLU A 60 18.60 -4.97 -9.34
CA GLU A 60 19.09 -5.18 -10.71
C GLU A 60 17.93 -5.09 -11.72
N PRO A 61 17.91 -4.09 -12.64
CA PRO A 61 16.79 -3.84 -13.54
C PRO A 61 16.38 -5.04 -14.40
N GLU A 62 17.33 -5.82 -14.91
CA GLU A 62 17.00 -6.97 -15.77
C GLU A 62 16.28 -8.08 -14.98
N ILE A 63 16.66 -8.30 -13.72
CA ILE A 63 15.98 -9.27 -12.86
C ILE A 63 14.60 -8.77 -12.48
N ILE A 64 14.46 -7.48 -12.17
CA ILE A 64 13.17 -6.84 -11.90
C ILE A 64 12.24 -7.03 -13.11
N ARG A 65 12.73 -6.84 -14.34
CA ARG A 65 11.97 -7.06 -15.56
C ARG A 65 11.55 -8.52 -15.75
N GLU A 66 12.46 -9.47 -15.50
CA GLU A 66 12.15 -10.91 -15.56
C GLU A 66 11.01 -11.25 -14.58
N ILE A 67 11.08 -10.75 -13.35
CA ILE A 67 10.08 -10.97 -12.29
C ILE A 67 8.73 -10.31 -12.63
N LEU A 68 8.73 -9.01 -12.96
CA LEU A 68 7.50 -8.23 -13.08
C LEU A 68 6.80 -8.38 -14.42
N ILE A 69 7.47 -8.89 -15.46
CA ILE A 69 6.90 -9.02 -16.81
C ILE A 69 6.89 -10.46 -17.29
N ARG A 70 8.07 -11.10 -17.38
CA ARG A 70 8.19 -12.41 -18.03
C ARG A 70 7.61 -13.54 -17.19
N HIS A 71 7.77 -13.44 -15.87
CA HIS A 71 7.36 -14.46 -14.91
C HIS A 71 6.30 -13.96 -13.93
N ALA A 72 5.56 -12.90 -14.27
CA ALA A 72 4.54 -12.32 -13.40
C ALA A 72 3.48 -13.32 -12.96
N ASN A 73 3.11 -14.27 -13.83
CA ASN A 73 2.12 -15.32 -13.54
C ASN A 73 2.68 -16.49 -12.70
N GLU A 74 3.99 -16.55 -12.49
CA GLU A 74 4.65 -17.58 -11.68
C GLU A 74 4.95 -17.12 -10.24
N ILE A 75 4.73 -15.84 -9.96
CA ILE A 75 5.10 -15.20 -8.70
C ILE A 75 3.83 -14.68 -8.03
N GLU A 76 3.49 -15.27 -6.90
CA GLU A 76 2.40 -14.82 -6.05
C GLU A 76 2.88 -13.66 -5.16
N LYS A 77 1.97 -12.74 -4.81
CA LYS A 77 2.27 -11.74 -3.78
C LYS A 77 2.54 -12.44 -2.44
N ASP A 78 3.35 -11.80 -1.60
CA ASP A 78 3.70 -12.34 -0.29
C ASP A 78 2.45 -12.66 0.55
N ARG A 79 2.35 -13.92 1.01
CA ARG A 79 1.20 -14.42 1.76
C ARG A 79 1.00 -13.70 3.09
N PHE A 80 2.09 -13.32 3.75
CA PHE A 80 2.03 -12.63 5.03
C PHE A 80 1.37 -11.26 4.88
N THR A 81 1.91 -10.47 3.95
CA THR A 81 1.39 -9.15 3.60
C THR A 81 -0.03 -9.28 3.09
N MET A 82 -0.31 -10.19 2.15
CA MET A 82 -1.66 -10.38 1.62
C MET A 82 -2.68 -10.83 2.66
N HIS A 83 -2.31 -11.65 3.65
CA HIS A 83 -3.21 -12.00 4.75
C HIS A 83 -3.60 -10.77 5.58
N MET A 84 -2.62 -9.90 5.86
CA MET A 84 -2.86 -8.62 6.52
C MET A 84 -3.76 -7.73 5.66
N PHE A 85 -3.50 -7.61 4.34
CA PHE A 85 -4.34 -6.89 3.38
C PHE A 85 -5.78 -7.41 3.26
N LYS A 86 -5.96 -8.73 3.25
CA LYS A 86 -7.28 -9.38 3.17
C LYS A 86 -8.16 -9.08 4.37
N ARG A 87 -7.56 -8.87 5.54
CA ARG A 87 -8.33 -8.53 6.74
C ARG A 87 -9.07 -7.21 6.61
N PHE A 88 -8.51 -6.23 5.90
CA PHE A 88 -9.16 -4.93 5.74
C PHE A 88 -9.87 -4.73 4.42
N LEU A 89 -9.35 -5.27 3.31
CA LEU A 89 -10.01 -5.13 2.00
C LEU A 89 -10.93 -6.30 1.64
N GLY A 90 -10.85 -7.43 2.37
CA GLY A 90 -11.46 -8.68 1.92
C GLY A 90 -10.80 -9.20 0.64
N GLU A 91 -11.59 -9.83 -0.22
CA GLU A 91 -11.18 -10.27 -1.57
C GLU A 91 -11.34 -9.12 -2.58
N ALA A 92 -10.48 -8.11 -2.47
CA ALA A 92 -10.45 -6.94 -3.34
C ALA A 92 -9.32 -7.05 -4.39
N LEU A 93 -9.28 -6.10 -5.33
CA LEU A 93 -8.32 -6.09 -6.44
C LEU A 93 -6.85 -6.22 -5.97
N LEU A 94 -6.51 -5.65 -4.82
CA LEU A 94 -5.15 -5.73 -4.27
C LEU A 94 -4.81 -7.13 -3.76
N THR A 95 -5.78 -7.82 -3.14
CA THR A 95 -5.62 -9.08 -2.42
C THR A 95 -5.99 -10.31 -3.23
N ALA A 96 -6.70 -10.11 -4.35
CA ALA A 96 -7.02 -11.14 -5.32
C ALA A 96 -5.76 -11.57 -6.10
N GLU A 97 -5.77 -12.82 -6.55
CA GLU A 97 -4.75 -13.43 -7.41
C GLU A 97 -5.37 -14.18 -8.58
N GLY A 98 -4.56 -14.45 -9.60
CA GLY A 98 -4.95 -15.28 -10.74
C GLY A 98 -6.21 -14.78 -11.46
N GLU A 99 -7.15 -15.69 -11.69
CA GLU A 99 -8.38 -15.39 -12.43
C GLU A 99 -9.27 -14.35 -11.72
N ALA A 100 -9.41 -14.44 -10.40
CA ALA A 100 -10.22 -13.48 -9.63
C ALA A 100 -9.68 -12.05 -9.79
N TRP A 101 -8.35 -11.90 -9.75
CA TRP A 101 -7.69 -10.62 -10.02
C TRP A 101 -7.94 -10.13 -11.46
N GLN A 102 -7.82 -11.02 -12.45
CA GLN A 102 -8.05 -10.67 -13.85
C GLN A 102 -9.49 -10.18 -14.10
N GLN A 103 -10.47 -10.87 -13.52
CA GLN A 103 -11.88 -10.50 -13.62
C GLN A 103 -12.14 -9.13 -12.97
N GLN A 104 -11.69 -8.92 -11.74
CA GLN A 104 -11.85 -7.64 -11.03
C GLN A 104 -11.13 -6.50 -11.76
N ARG A 105 -9.92 -6.74 -12.28
CA ARG A 105 -9.15 -5.74 -13.04
C ARG A 105 -9.85 -5.36 -14.33
N LYS A 106 -10.41 -6.32 -15.06
CA LYS A 106 -11.14 -6.07 -16.31
C LYS A 106 -12.37 -5.18 -16.08
N LEU A 107 -13.06 -5.33 -14.94
CA LEU A 107 -14.20 -4.49 -14.59
C LEU A 107 -13.80 -3.06 -14.26
N ILE A 108 -12.66 -2.85 -13.61
CA ILE A 108 -12.19 -1.54 -13.14
C ILE A 108 -11.37 -0.79 -14.22
N GLN A 109 -10.65 -1.48 -15.10
CA GLN A 109 -9.80 -0.83 -16.12
C GLN A 109 -10.51 0.26 -16.96
N PRO A 110 -11.80 0.12 -17.36
CA PRO A 110 -12.51 1.13 -18.15
C PRO A 110 -12.44 2.56 -17.59
N ILE A 111 -12.52 2.74 -16.26
CA ILE A 111 -12.51 4.08 -15.64
C ILE A 111 -11.17 4.82 -15.81
N PHE A 112 -10.12 4.11 -16.22
CA PHE A 112 -8.80 4.69 -16.50
C PHE A 112 -8.56 4.96 -17.99
N HIS A 113 -9.58 4.89 -18.86
CA HIS A 113 -9.43 5.29 -20.26
C HIS A 113 -9.36 6.82 -20.39
N ALA A 114 -8.65 7.29 -21.43
CA ALA A 114 -8.38 8.71 -21.66
C ALA A 114 -9.65 9.60 -21.66
N ALA A 115 -10.77 9.09 -22.16
CA ALA A 115 -12.04 9.82 -22.14
C ALA A 115 -12.52 10.12 -20.71
N TYR A 116 -12.48 9.14 -19.80
CA TYR A 116 -12.85 9.36 -18.40
C TYR A 116 -11.82 10.21 -17.65
N ILE A 117 -10.53 10.07 -17.99
CA ILE A 117 -9.46 10.90 -17.41
C ILE A 117 -9.70 12.38 -17.73
N HIS A 118 -10.15 12.71 -18.94
CA HIS A 118 -10.48 14.08 -19.32
C HIS A 118 -11.58 14.66 -18.41
N ASP A 119 -12.64 13.90 -18.15
CA ASP A 119 -13.73 14.32 -17.27
C ASP A 119 -13.26 14.48 -15.81
N PHE A 120 -12.39 13.58 -15.35
CA PHE A 120 -11.79 13.68 -14.02
C PHE A 120 -10.85 14.87 -13.88
N ALA A 121 -10.13 15.26 -14.94
CA ALA A 121 -9.20 16.39 -14.90
C ALA A 121 -9.91 17.70 -14.51
N MET A 122 -11.14 17.91 -14.95
CA MET A 122 -11.93 19.08 -14.54
C MET A 122 -12.20 19.07 -13.03
N VAL A 123 -12.58 17.90 -12.48
CA VAL A 123 -12.79 17.72 -11.04
C VAL A 123 -11.49 17.96 -10.27
N PHE A 124 -10.34 17.51 -10.80
CA PHE A 124 -9.04 17.71 -10.15
C PHE A 124 -8.71 19.20 -10.04
N VAL A 125 -8.92 19.96 -11.12
CA VAL A 125 -8.68 21.41 -11.14
C VAL A 125 -9.64 22.14 -10.19
N GLU A 126 -10.93 21.82 -10.23
CA GLU A 126 -11.94 22.42 -9.36
C GLU A 126 -11.56 22.23 -7.87
N GLN A 127 -11.30 20.98 -7.46
CA GLN A 127 -10.97 20.66 -6.07
C GLN A 127 -9.62 21.26 -5.63
N ALA A 128 -8.62 21.31 -6.52
CA ALA A 128 -7.35 21.96 -6.23
C ALA A 128 -7.51 23.47 -6.06
N GLN A 129 -8.33 24.12 -6.90
CA GLN A 129 -8.59 25.55 -6.80
C GLN A 129 -9.37 25.89 -5.51
N GLU A 130 -10.37 25.10 -5.15
CA GLU A 130 -11.09 25.24 -3.87
C GLU A 130 -10.18 25.08 -2.66
N MET A 131 -9.19 24.17 -2.73
CA MET A 131 -8.15 24.07 -1.70
C MET A 131 -7.29 25.33 -1.63
N CYS A 132 -6.73 25.78 -2.75
CA CYS A 132 -5.88 26.98 -2.79
C CYS A 132 -6.63 28.25 -2.34
N ASN A 133 -7.93 28.38 -2.66
CA ASN A 133 -8.74 29.54 -2.29
C ASN A 133 -8.96 29.66 -0.76
N ARG A 134 -8.78 28.58 0.00
CA ARG A 134 -8.90 28.59 1.46
C ARG A 134 -7.64 29.07 2.15
N TRP A 135 -6.49 28.98 1.48
CA TRP A 135 -5.20 29.34 2.03
C TRP A 135 -4.95 30.85 1.99
N ARG A 136 -4.26 31.37 3.00
CA ARG A 136 -3.85 32.78 3.05
C ARG A 136 -2.36 32.93 2.79
N VAL A 137 -1.97 34.00 2.12
CA VAL A 137 -0.54 34.32 1.90
C VAL A 137 0.15 34.47 3.26
N GLY A 138 1.26 33.76 3.44
CA GLY A 138 2.04 33.76 4.69
C GLY A 138 1.53 32.77 5.75
N GLU A 139 0.46 32.02 5.48
CA GLU A 139 -0.04 30.98 6.37
C GLU A 139 0.86 29.73 6.33
N THR A 140 1.06 29.12 7.50
CA THR A 140 1.70 27.80 7.60
C THR A 140 0.62 26.72 7.59
N ILE A 141 0.68 25.83 6.60
CA ILE A 141 -0.29 24.74 6.42
C ILE A 141 0.34 23.36 6.67
N GLN A 142 -0.48 22.38 7.06
CA GLN A 142 -0.07 20.97 7.10
C GLN A 142 -0.28 20.34 5.72
N LEU A 143 0.71 20.44 4.84
CA LEU A 143 0.59 19.99 3.43
C LEU A 143 0.17 18.52 3.30
N GLU A 144 0.66 17.63 4.16
CA GLU A 144 0.27 16.22 4.16
C GLU A 144 -1.25 16.04 4.36
N ARG A 145 -1.83 16.78 5.31
CA ARG A 145 -3.26 16.77 5.59
C ARG A 145 -4.06 17.33 4.41
N GLU A 146 -3.64 18.47 3.88
CA GLU A 146 -4.30 19.11 2.74
C GLU A 146 -4.30 18.19 1.50
N MET A 147 -3.16 17.57 1.19
CA MET A 147 -3.04 16.65 0.05
C MET A 147 -3.86 15.38 0.23
N MET A 148 -3.92 14.83 1.45
CA MET A 148 -4.79 13.69 1.73
C MET A 148 -6.27 14.06 1.59
N ALA A 149 -6.70 15.18 2.18
CA ALA A 149 -8.07 15.67 2.07
C ALA A 149 -8.48 15.92 0.60
N LEU A 150 -7.60 16.57 -0.18
CA LEU A 150 -7.81 16.79 -1.62
C LEU A 150 -7.96 15.46 -2.37
N THR A 151 -7.09 14.48 -2.10
CA THR A 151 -7.13 13.17 -2.76
C THR A 151 -8.43 12.43 -2.47
N VAL A 152 -8.87 12.43 -1.21
CA VAL A 152 -10.13 11.80 -0.79
C VAL A 152 -11.33 12.49 -1.45
N ARG A 153 -11.37 13.84 -1.45
CA ARG A 153 -12.43 14.61 -2.13
C ARG A 153 -12.52 14.26 -3.60
N ILE A 154 -11.38 14.25 -4.29
CA ILE A 154 -11.30 13.89 -5.72
C ILE A 154 -11.85 12.48 -5.94
N ILE A 155 -11.36 11.47 -5.21
CA ILE A 155 -11.83 10.08 -5.36
C ILE A 155 -13.34 10.00 -5.13
N CYS A 156 -13.86 10.65 -4.09
CA CYS A 156 -15.28 10.61 -3.78
C CYS A 156 -16.14 11.27 -4.86
N ARG A 157 -15.69 12.41 -5.40
CA ARG A 157 -16.41 13.13 -6.44
C ARG A 157 -16.33 12.42 -7.80
N THR A 158 -15.18 11.84 -8.15
CA THR A 158 -15.02 11.13 -9.43
C THR A 158 -15.63 9.74 -9.44
N MET A 159 -15.48 8.96 -8.35
CA MET A 159 -15.95 7.56 -8.32
C MET A 159 -17.39 7.41 -7.83
N PHE A 160 -17.84 8.28 -6.91
CA PHE A 160 -19.17 8.16 -6.30
C PHE A 160 -20.11 9.32 -6.63
N SER A 161 -19.65 10.34 -7.37
CA SER A 161 -20.42 11.56 -7.65
C SER A 161 -20.98 12.20 -6.39
N ALA A 162 -20.24 12.09 -5.27
CA ALA A 162 -20.71 12.47 -3.96
C ALA A 162 -19.82 13.56 -3.36
N ASP A 163 -20.47 14.52 -2.71
CA ASP A 163 -19.82 15.49 -1.84
C ASP A 163 -19.70 14.90 -0.43
N ILE A 164 -18.50 15.01 0.14
CA ILE A 164 -18.14 14.45 1.44
C ILE A 164 -17.65 15.51 2.42
N ASP A 165 -17.91 16.80 2.17
CA ASP A 165 -17.30 17.90 2.89
C ASP A 165 -17.50 17.86 4.42
N GLY A 166 -18.62 17.32 4.89
CA GLY A 166 -18.89 17.11 6.33
C GLY A 166 -18.33 15.80 6.92
N GLN A 167 -17.68 14.96 6.13
CA GLN A 167 -17.20 13.62 6.52
C GLN A 167 -15.69 13.43 6.30
N ILE A 168 -14.99 14.40 5.72
CA ILE A 168 -13.56 14.31 5.40
C ILE A 168 -12.71 14.08 6.64
N ASP A 169 -12.93 14.82 7.73
CA ASP A 169 -12.13 14.64 8.95
C ASP A 169 -12.27 13.22 9.51
N LYS A 170 -13.49 12.68 9.48
CA LYS A 170 -13.76 11.30 9.89
C LYS A 170 -13.08 10.30 8.93
N MET A 171 -13.15 10.53 7.63
CA MET A 171 -12.48 9.71 6.62
C MET A 171 -10.96 9.71 6.79
N GLU A 172 -10.39 10.89 7.03
CA GLU A 172 -8.97 11.12 7.29
C GLU A 172 -8.51 10.33 8.53
N GLU A 173 -9.26 10.42 9.63
CA GLU A 173 -8.96 9.69 10.87
C GLU A 173 -8.97 8.17 10.64
N LEU A 174 -9.99 7.68 9.93
CA LEU A 174 -10.13 6.25 9.62
C LEU A 174 -8.98 5.75 8.73
N LEU A 175 -8.63 6.49 7.68
CA LEU A 175 -7.53 6.15 6.78
C LEU A 175 -6.17 6.17 7.50
N LYS A 176 -5.90 7.20 8.32
CA LYS A 176 -4.68 7.25 9.15
C LYS A 176 -4.58 6.05 10.09
N ALA A 177 -5.68 5.66 10.73
CA ALA A 177 -5.70 4.50 11.61
C ALA A 177 -5.39 3.19 10.87
N LEU A 178 -5.88 3.03 9.64
CA LEU A 178 -5.59 1.87 8.79
C LEU A 178 -4.13 1.83 8.35
N ILE A 179 -3.57 2.96 7.90
CA ILE A 179 -2.19 3.05 7.42
C ILE A 179 -1.19 2.81 8.56
N ALA A 180 -1.38 3.48 9.70
CA ALA A 180 -0.50 3.33 10.86
C ALA A 180 -0.44 1.87 11.35
N GLU A 181 -1.56 1.16 11.25
CA GLU A 181 -1.59 -0.24 11.60
C GLU A 181 -0.87 -1.13 10.59
N ALA A 182 -1.15 -0.95 9.30
CA ALA A 182 -0.49 -1.73 8.25
C ALA A 182 1.04 -1.59 8.40
N GLN A 183 1.52 -0.37 8.66
CA GLN A 183 2.92 -0.08 8.95
C GLN A 183 3.42 -0.79 10.22
N SER A 184 2.67 -0.75 11.32
CA SER A 184 3.02 -1.44 12.57
C SER A 184 3.20 -2.95 12.38
N GLN A 185 2.26 -3.60 11.68
CA GLN A 185 2.29 -5.05 11.46
C GLN A 185 3.39 -5.48 10.48
N LEU A 186 3.63 -4.71 9.42
CA LEU A 186 4.77 -4.92 8.50
C LEU A 186 6.11 -4.78 9.23
N THR A 187 6.18 -3.84 10.18
CA THR A 187 7.40 -3.51 10.91
C THR A 187 7.73 -4.51 12.01
N LEU A 188 6.72 -5.08 12.67
CA LEU A 188 6.91 -6.05 13.74
C LEU A 188 7.25 -7.45 13.20
N GLY A 189 6.90 -7.76 11.94
CA GLY A 189 7.13 -9.09 11.34
C GLY A 189 6.50 -10.25 12.12
N LEU A 190 5.60 -9.93 13.06
CA LEU A 190 4.90 -10.84 13.94
C LEU A 190 3.41 -10.78 13.56
N THR A 191 2.92 -11.83 12.91
CA THR A 191 1.48 -12.06 12.83
C THR A 191 1.01 -12.47 14.22
N ILE A 192 0.39 -11.54 14.92
CA ILE A 192 -0.30 -11.89 16.14
C ILE A 192 -1.57 -12.65 15.72
N PRO A 193 -1.81 -13.87 16.25
CA PRO A 193 -2.91 -14.70 15.80
C PRO A 193 -4.26 -13.98 15.89
N ASN A 194 -5.14 -14.24 14.92
CA ASN A 194 -6.44 -13.56 14.78
C ASN A 194 -7.38 -13.69 16.01
N TRP A 195 -7.15 -14.70 16.87
CA TRP A 195 -7.90 -14.90 18.11
C TRP A 195 -7.38 -14.05 19.28
N PHE A 196 -6.21 -13.42 19.16
CA PHE A 196 -5.59 -12.70 20.26
C PHE A 196 -6.19 -11.29 20.38
N PRO A 197 -6.84 -10.93 21.50
CA PRO A 197 -7.68 -9.73 21.60
C PRO A 197 -6.86 -8.47 21.89
N LEU A 198 -6.00 -8.05 20.97
CA LEU A 198 -5.29 -6.77 21.14
C LEU A 198 -6.26 -5.59 20.99
N PRO A 199 -6.14 -4.55 21.83
CA PRO A 199 -6.92 -3.31 21.71
C PRO A 199 -6.82 -2.70 20.31
N THR A 200 -5.65 -2.84 19.71
CA THR A 200 -5.34 -2.40 18.34
C THR A 200 -6.25 -3.07 17.31
N TYR A 201 -6.53 -4.36 17.46
CA TYR A 201 -7.42 -5.10 16.57
C TYR A 201 -8.87 -4.67 16.66
N ARG A 202 -9.34 -4.27 17.85
CA ARG A 202 -10.69 -3.70 18.00
C ARG A 202 -10.78 -2.32 17.34
N ARG A 203 -9.76 -1.48 17.50
CA ARG A 203 -9.70 -0.17 16.84
C ARG A 203 -9.70 -0.31 15.32
N GLN A 204 -8.96 -1.27 14.77
CA GLN A 204 -8.95 -1.57 13.33
C GLN A 204 -10.31 -2.01 12.82
N ASN A 205 -10.92 -3.01 13.46
CA ASN A 205 -12.20 -3.52 13.00
C ASN A 205 -13.28 -2.43 13.03
N ARG A 206 -13.24 -1.53 14.03
CA ARG A 206 -14.08 -0.33 14.06
C ARG A 206 -13.77 0.64 12.93
N ALA A 207 -12.49 0.84 12.60
CA ALA A 207 -12.10 1.72 11.49
C ALA A 207 -12.57 1.17 10.13
N ILE A 208 -12.42 -0.13 9.92
CA ILE A 208 -12.91 -0.84 8.72
C ILE A 208 -14.44 -0.72 8.62
N GLN A 209 -15.16 -0.99 9.72
CA GLN A 209 -16.61 -0.86 9.76
C GLN A 209 -17.05 0.59 9.49
N GLY A 210 -16.42 1.56 10.14
CA GLY A 210 -16.72 2.98 9.94
C GLY A 210 -16.47 3.44 8.50
N LEU A 211 -15.39 2.99 7.87
CA LEU A 211 -15.11 3.28 6.45
C LEU A 211 -16.17 2.67 5.54
N HIS A 212 -16.53 1.40 5.79
CA HIS A 212 -17.54 0.69 5.02
C HIS A 212 -18.92 1.35 5.13
N GLU A 213 -19.33 1.75 6.34
CA GLU A 213 -20.59 2.47 6.58
C GLU A 213 -20.63 3.84 5.87
N LEU A 214 -19.51 4.58 5.88
CA LEU A 214 -19.41 5.85 5.17
C LEU A 214 -19.53 5.65 3.66
N LEU A 215 -18.82 4.65 3.11
CA LEU A 215 -18.92 4.32 1.68
C LEU A 215 -20.33 3.87 1.30
N LEU A 216 -20.98 3.04 2.11
CA LEU A 216 -22.38 2.66 1.87
C LEU A 216 -23.32 3.87 1.93
N THR A 217 -23.10 4.79 2.88
CA THR A 217 -23.89 6.03 2.97
C THR A 217 -23.72 6.88 1.70
N ILE A 218 -22.49 6.98 1.19
CA ILE A 218 -22.17 7.71 -0.04
C ILE A 218 -22.86 7.04 -1.24
N ILE A 219 -22.79 5.72 -1.35
CA ILE A 219 -23.39 4.95 -2.45
C ILE A 219 -24.92 5.06 -2.44
N HIS A 220 -25.57 5.02 -1.27
CA HIS A 220 -27.04 5.08 -1.14
C HIS A 220 -27.61 6.49 -1.37
N LYS A 221 -26.79 7.55 -1.33
CA LYS A 221 -27.24 8.92 -1.61
C LYS A 221 -27.26 9.27 -3.11
N ARG A 222 -26.78 8.38 -3.96
CA ARG A 222 -26.80 8.49 -5.42
C ARG A 222 -28.09 7.88 -5.99
#